data_AF-W1U2H8-F1
#
_entry.id   AF-W1U2H8-F1
#
_cell.length_a   1.000
_cell.length_b   1.000
_cell.length_c   1.000
_cell.angle_alpha   90.00
_cell.angle_beta   90.00
_cell.angle_gamma   90.00
#
_symmetry.space_group_name_H-M   'P 1'
#
loop_
_entity.id
_entity.type
_entity.pdbx_description
1 polymer ?
#
loop_
_entity_poly.entity_id
_entity_poly.type
_entity_poly.pdbx_seq_one_letter_code
_entity_poly.pdbx_strand_id
1 'polypeptide(L)'
;MAKEKSRYFTFLLYPDGEGFPNDWEERLEKIGVPIAISPLHDKDKNKNRTLKKPHYHGIYIANNPVTAESVRNKLKAVLSSEDMECKAVAKVQIVYESIESVYLYLTHESKDAIKKNKHRYNKAD
;
A
#
# COMPACT_ATOMS: atom_id res chain seq x y z
N MET A 1 -26.84 5.59 -0.31
CA MET A 1 -26.28 4.75 0.77
C MET A 1 -25.05 5.42 1.34
N ALA A 2 -24.82 5.35 2.66
CA ALA A 2 -23.62 5.92 3.27
C ALA A 2 -22.38 5.13 2.83
N LYS A 3 -21.29 5.84 2.47
CA LYS A 3 -20.00 5.20 2.16
C LYS A 3 -19.41 4.62 3.46
N GLU A 4 -18.93 3.38 3.38
CA GLU A 4 -18.31 2.69 4.51
C GLU A 4 -17.08 3.44 5.02
N LYS A 5 -16.90 3.42 6.35
CA LYS A 5 -15.78 4.06 7.03
C LYS A 5 -15.00 3.05 7.86
N SER A 6 -13.68 3.20 7.88
CA SER A 6 -12.78 2.39 8.71
C SER A 6 -11.60 3.23 9.20
N ARG A 7 -10.82 2.67 10.12
CA ARG A 7 -9.52 3.21 10.51
C ARG A 7 -8.37 2.51 9.80
N TYR A 8 -8.58 1.31 9.27
CA TYR A 8 -7.51 0.48 8.75
C TYR A 8 -7.64 0.28 7.26
N PHE A 9 -6.59 0.64 6.53
CA PHE A 9 -6.58 0.58 5.08
C PHE A 9 -5.31 -0.07 4.57
N THR A 10 -5.41 -0.68 3.40
CA THR A 10 -4.27 -1.06 2.57
C THR A 10 -4.27 -0.25 1.29
N PHE A 11 -3.09 -0.06 0.72
CA PHE A 11 -2.92 0.56 -0.59
C PHE A 11 -1.76 -0.07 -1.36
N LEU A 12 -1.71 0.23 -2.65
CA LEU A 12 -0.60 -0.12 -3.54
C LEU A 12 0.03 1.14 -4.11
N LEU A 13 1.36 1.20 -4.12
CA LEU A 13 2.13 2.21 -4.86
C LEU A 13 2.90 1.54 -5.98
N TYR A 14 2.83 2.11 -7.18
CA TYR A 14 3.60 1.70 -8.33
C TYR A 14 4.75 2.69 -8.54
N PRO A 15 6.02 2.33 -8.24
CA PRO A 15 7.14 3.26 -8.35
C PRO A 15 7.45 3.67 -9.80
N ASP A 16 6.97 2.92 -10.80
CA ASP A 16 7.00 3.29 -12.22
C ASP A 16 5.88 4.27 -12.62
N GLY A 17 5.03 4.68 -11.68
CA GLY A 17 3.96 5.63 -11.92
C GLY A 17 4.47 7.03 -12.21
N GLU A 18 3.87 7.69 -13.20
CA GLU A 18 4.17 9.08 -13.53
C GLU A 18 3.95 10.00 -12.31
N GLY A 19 4.89 10.92 -12.08
CA GLY A 19 4.86 11.82 -10.94
C GLY A 19 5.13 11.15 -9.58
N PHE A 20 5.68 9.92 -9.55
CA PHE A 20 6.13 9.30 -8.30
C PHE A 20 7.41 10.01 -7.80
N PRO A 21 7.37 10.65 -6.61
CA PRO A 21 8.49 11.46 -6.15
C PRO A 21 9.59 10.59 -5.52
N ASN A 22 10.86 11.02 -5.61
CA ASN A 22 11.97 10.31 -4.96
C ASN A 22 11.91 10.40 -3.42
N ASP A 23 11.33 11.48 -2.88
CA ASP A 23 11.13 11.73 -1.45
C ASP A 23 9.77 11.19 -0.94
N TRP A 24 9.20 10.19 -1.60
CA TRP A 24 7.87 9.66 -1.28
C TRP A 24 7.74 9.17 0.16
N GLU A 25 8.78 8.53 0.72
CA GLU A 25 8.78 8.04 2.11
C GLU A 25 8.62 9.19 3.11
N GLU A 26 9.43 10.25 2.96
CA GLU A 26 9.36 11.45 3.81
C GLU A 26 8.00 12.15 3.70
N ARG A 27 7.41 12.16 2.49
CA ARG A 27 6.08 12.72 2.27
C ARG A 27 5.00 11.91 3.00
N LEU A 28 5.08 10.57 2.95
CA LEU A 28 4.16 9.71 3.70
C LEU A 28 4.31 9.89 5.20
N GLU A 29 5.54 10.04 5.71
CA GLU A 29 5.81 10.30 7.13
C GLU A 29 5.13 11.59 7.62
N LYS A 30 5.20 12.66 6.81
CA LYS A 30 4.55 13.96 7.10
C LYS A 30 3.02 13.90 7.19
N ILE A 31 2.37 12.79 6.81
CA ILE A 31 0.93 12.61 7.03
C ILE A 31 0.59 12.60 8.52
N GLY A 32 1.52 12.18 9.39
CA GLY A 32 1.34 12.16 10.83
C GLY A 32 0.40 11.05 11.31
N VAL A 33 0.35 9.93 10.58
CA VAL A 33 -0.38 8.72 10.96
C VAL A 33 0.53 7.50 10.82
N PRO A 34 0.30 6.41 11.58
CA PRO A 34 1.08 5.19 11.40
C PRO A 34 0.87 4.61 10.00
N ILE A 35 1.99 4.42 9.29
CA ILE A 35 2.05 3.78 7.98
C ILE A 35 3.14 2.71 8.02
N ALA A 36 2.84 1.53 7.50
CA ALA A 36 3.84 0.50 7.23
C ALA A 36 3.90 0.25 5.73
N ILE A 37 5.11 0.20 5.17
CA ILE A 37 5.35 -0.09 3.76
C ILE A 37 6.11 -1.41 3.67
N SER A 38 5.76 -2.25 2.70
CA SER A 38 6.51 -3.48 2.41
C SER A 38 7.87 -3.16 1.80
N PRO A 39 8.76 -4.16 1.70
CA PRO A 39 9.81 -4.15 0.68
C PRO A 39 9.21 -3.94 -0.73
N LEU A 40 10.06 -3.68 -1.73
CA LEU A 40 9.61 -3.64 -3.11
C LEU A 40 9.17 -5.04 -3.57
N HIS A 41 7.90 -5.21 -3.93
CA HIS A 41 7.39 -6.47 -4.46
C HIS A 41 7.65 -6.58 -5.97
N ASP A 42 8.82 -7.09 -6.33
CA ASP A 42 9.29 -7.28 -7.71
C ASP A 42 9.27 -8.74 -8.18
N LYS A 43 9.02 -9.70 -7.28
CA LYS A 43 9.04 -11.16 -7.54
C LYS A 43 7.67 -11.82 -7.50
N ASP A 44 6.60 -11.02 -7.38
CA ASP A 44 5.23 -11.51 -7.41
C ASP A 44 4.88 -12.11 -8.77
N LYS A 45 4.25 -13.30 -8.76
CA LYS A 45 3.85 -13.99 -9.98
C LYS A 45 2.34 -13.88 -10.24
N ASN A 46 1.98 -13.72 -11.50
CA ASN A 46 0.63 -13.89 -12.01
C ASN A 46 0.27 -15.38 -12.11
N LYS A 47 -1.02 -15.69 -12.34
CA LYS A 47 -1.49 -17.07 -12.53
C LYS A 47 -0.79 -17.78 -13.70
N ASN A 48 -0.43 -17.04 -14.74
CA ASN A 48 0.33 -17.52 -15.91
C ASN A 48 1.86 -17.53 -15.69
N ARG A 49 2.34 -17.39 -14.43
CA ARG A 49 3.75 -17.39 -14.02
C ARG A 49 4.60 -16.21 -14.52
N THR A 50 4.02 -15.20 -15.18
CA THR A 50 4.74 -13.96 -15.47
C THR A 50 4.88 -13.10 -14.22
N LEU A 51 5.91 -12.25 -14.17
CA LEU A 51 6.08 -11.30 -13.08
C LEU A 51 5.01 -10.22 -13.13
N LYS A 52 4.53 -9.81 -11.95
CA LYS A 52 3.70 -8.61 -11.80
C LYS A 52 4.57 -7.36 -11.93
N LYS A 53 3.91 -6.23 -12.19
CA LYS A 53 4.58 -4.93 -12.09
C LYS A 53 5.10 -4.73 -10.65
N PRO A 54 6.33 -4.21 -10.47
CA PRO A 54 6.85 -3.87 -9.16
C PRO A 54 5.91 -2.94 -8.41
N HIS A 55 5.66 -3.19 -7.13
CA HIS A 55 4.78 -2.38 -6.31
C HIS A 55 5.17 -2.44 -4.83
N TYR A 56 4.78 -1.42 -4.08
CA TYR A 56 4.76 -1.47 -2.62
C TYR A 56 3.35 -1.77 -2.14
N HIS A 57 3.24 -2.61 -1.11
CA HIS A 57 2.07 -2.67 -0.26
C HIS A 57 2.22 -1.68 0.88
N GLY A 58 1.17 -0.91 1.14
CA GLY A 58 1.11 -0.02 2.30
C GLY A 58 -0.06 -0.36 3.22
N ILE A 59 0.14 -0.21 4.53
CA ILE A 59 -0.90 -0.20 5.55
C ILE A 59 -1.00 1.23 6.07
N TYR A 60 -2.21 1.76 6.14
CA TYR A 60 -2.50 3.11 6.63
C TYR A 60 -3.49 3.02 7.78
N ILE A 61 -3.13 3.59 8.94
CA ILE A 61 -3.96 3.60 10.14
C ILE A 61 -4.46 5.03 10.40
N ALA A 62 -5.71 5.31 10.03
CA ALA A 62 -6.34 6.60 10.27
C ALA A 62 -6.64 6.83 11.76
N ASN A 63 -6.47 8.07 12.21
CA ASN A 63 -6.82 8.48 13.58
C ASN A 63 -8.33 8.32 13.86
N ASN A 64 -9.17 8.56 12.84
CA ASN A 64 -10.63 8.46 12.93
C ASN A 64 -11.19 7.63 11.77
N PRO A 65 -12.41 7.06 11.91
CA PRO A 65 -13.07 6.38 10.79
C PRO A 65 -13.30 7.31 9.60
N VAL A 66 -12.70 6.99 8.46
CA VAL A 66 -12.80 7.73 7.20
C VAL A 66 -13.14 6.80 6.04
N THR A 67 -13.44 7.32 4.86
CA THR A 67 -13.67 6.49 3.67
C THR A 67 -12.36 6.12 2.99
N ALA A 68 -12.30 5.00 2.27
CA ALA A 68 -11.13 4.61 1.49
C ALA A 68 -10.77 5.67 0.42
N GLU A 69 -11.77 6.34 -0.13
CA GLU A 69 -11.58 7.45 -1.07
C GLU A 69 -10.88 8.65 -0.43
N SER A 70 -11.21 8.99 0.82
CA SER A 70 -10.53 10.06 1.55
C SER A 70 -9.04 9.75 1.75
N VAL A 71 -8.71 8.50 2.10
CA VAL A 71 -7.32 8.04 2.21
C VAL A 71 -6.61 8.10 0.85
N ARG A 72 -7.26 7.63 -0.22
CA ARG A 72 -6.70 7.73 -1.58
C ARG A 72 -6.40 9.16 -1.98
N ASN A 73 -7.33 10.08 -1.74
CA ASN A 73 -7.16 11.50 -2.07
C ASN A 73 -6.04 12.13 -1.24
N LYS A 74 -5.92 11.77 0.04
CA LYS A 74 -4.83 12.23 0.90
C LYS A 74 -3.47 11.74 0.41
N LEU A 75 -3.34 10.45 0.08
CA LEU A 75 -2.11 9.86 -0.47
C LEU A 75 -1.72 10.52 -1.79
N LYS A 76 -2.68 10.70 -2.71
CA LYS A 76 -2.45 11.41 -3.97
C LYS A 76 -1.98 12.84 -3.76
N ALA A 77 -2.66 13.60 -2.90
CA ALA A 77 -2.32 14.99 -2.64
C ALA A 77 -0.92 15.15 -2.04
N VAL A 78 -0.54 14.24 -1.14
CA VAL A 78 0.78 14.27 -0.48
C VAL A 78 1.90 13.85 -1.43
N LEU A 79 1.66 12.87 -2.30
CA LEU A 79 2.68 12.38 -3.23
C LEU A 79 2.78 13.23 -4.51
N SER A 80 1.75 14.00 -4.86
CA SER A 80 1.80 14.89 -6.01
C SER A 80 2.73 16.08 -5.74
N SER A 81 3.26 16.66 -6.81
CA SER A 81 3.94 17.96 -6.78
C SER A 81 2.96 19.07 -7.18
N GLU A 82 3.39 20.33 -7.11
CA GLU A 82 2.59 21.48 -7.57
C GLU A 82 2.24 21.36 -9.07
N ASP A 83 3.17 20.86 -9.88
CA ASP A 83 3.06 20.84 -11.34
C ASP A 83 2.60 19.49 -11.92
N MET A 84 2.63 18.40 -11.13
CA MET A 84 2.36 17.05 -11.62
C MET A 84 1.66 16.17 -10.58
N GLU A 85 0.52 15.58 -10.98
CA GLU A 85 -0.21 14.58 -10.19
C GLU A 85 0.55 13.25 -10.16
N CYS A 86 0.69 12.67 -8.96
CA CYS A 86 1.23 11.34 -8.78
C CYS A 86 0.20 10.26 -9.16
N LYS A 87 0.49 9.50 -10.22
CA LYS A 87 -0.35 8.39 -10.72
C LYS A 87 0.01 7.03 -10.10
N ALA A 88 0.96 6.98 -9.16
CA ALA A 88 1.39 5.76 -8.50
C ALA A 88 0.37 5.15 -7.52
N VAL A 89 -0.50 5.99 -6.93
CA VAL A 89 -1.47 5.55 -5.92
C VAL A 89 -2.60 4.76 -6.58
N ALA A 90 -2.55 3.44 -6.40
CA ALA A 90 -3.55 2.53 -6.92
C ALA A 90 -4.63 2.21 -5.88
N LYS A 91 -5.03 0.94 -5.79
CA LYS A 91 -6.22 0.49 -5.08
C LYS A 91 -6.08 0.69 -3.57
N VAL A 92 -6.91 1.56 -2.98
CA VAL A 92 -7.06 1.71 -1.52
C VAL A 92 -8.27 0.90 -1.06
N GLN A 93 -8.09 0.06 -0.05
CA GLN A 93 -9.14 -0.83 0.46
C GLN A 93 -9.22 -0.80 1.99
N ILE A 94 -10.43 -0.95 2.53
CA ILE A 94 -10.64 -1.23 3.95
C ILE A 94 -10.06 -2.62 4.26
N VAL A 95 -9.38 -2.72 5.40
CA VAL A 95 -8.92 -4.00 5.94
C VAL A 95 -10.10 -4.69 6.65
N TYR A 96 -10.48 -5.87 6.16
CA TYR A 96 -11.51 -6.72 6.77
C TYR A 96 -10.92 -7.90 7.56
N GLU A 97 -9.63 -8.16 7.37
CA GLU A 97 -8.88 -9.22 8.05
C GLU A 97 -8.19 -8.66 9.31
N SER A 98 -7.50 -9.51 10.08
CA SER A 98 -6.69 -8.99 11.19
C SER A 98 -5.52 -8.16 10.67
N ILE A 99 -5.20 -7.06 11.37
CA ILE A 99 -4.07 -6.20 11.01
C ILE A 99 -2.76 -6.98 11.01
N GLU A 100 -2.58 -7.92 11.94
CA GLU A 100 -1.44 -8.83 11.98
C GLU A 100 -1.30 -9.63 10.67
N SER A 101 -2.40 -10.21 10.15
CA SER A 101 -2.36 -10.98 8.90
C SER A 101 -1.92 -10.11 7.73
N VAL A 102 -2.44 -8.88 7.65
CA VAL A 102 -2.08 -7.92 6.60
C VAL A 102 -0.63 -7.45 6.75
N TYR A 103 -0.18 -7.20 7.96
CA TYR A 103 1.21 -6.82 8.25
C TYR A 103 2.19 -7.92 7.87
N LEU A 104 1.92 -9.18 8.24
CA LEU A 104 2.72 -10.33 7.81
C LEU A 104 2.65 -10.54 6.29
N TYR A 105 1.57 -10.13 5.63
CA TYR A 105 1.46 -10.21 4.17
C TYR A 105 2.40 -9.24 3.45
N LEU A 106 2.85 -8.16 4.10
CA LEU A 106 3.86 -7.24 3.55
C LEU A 106 5.18 -7.95 3.20
N THR A 107 5.49 -9.09 3.81
CA THR A 107 6.67 -9.90 3.48
C THR A 107 6.30 -11.31 3.02
N HIS A 108 5.02 -11.54 2.73
CA HIS A 108 4.43 -12.84 2.40
C HIS A 108 4.62 -13.94 3.46
N GLU A 109 4.61 -13.55 4.73
CA GLU A 109 4.69 -14.46 5.87
C GLU A 109 3.33 -14.75 6.51
N SER A 110 2.25 -14.17 5.98
CA SER A 110 0.92 -14.51 6.45
C SER A 110 0.57 -15.96 6.11
N LYS A 111 -0.33 -16.55 6.90
CA LYS A 111 -0.77 -17.95 6.70
C LYS A 111 -1.25 -18.22 5.27
N ASP A 112 -1.97 -17.27 4.68
CA ASP A 112 -2.47 -17.37 3.30
C ASP A 112 -1.35 -17.28 2.27
N ALA A 113 -0.41 -16.35 2.44
CA ALA A 113 0.72 -16.19 1.53
C ALA A 113 1.64 -17.42 1.51
N ILE A 114 1.89 -18.00 2.69
CA ILE A 114 2.65 -19.26 2.84
C ILE A 114 1.90 -20.40 2.16
N LYS A 115 0.59 -20.55 2.40
CA LYS A 115 -0.24 -21.59 1.77
C LYS A 115 -0.22 -21.48 0.23
N LYS A 116 -0.14 -20.26 -0.30
CA LYS A 116 -0.05 -19.97 -1.74
C LYS A 116 1.37 -20.03 -2.29
N ASN A 117 2.36 -20.38 -1.46
CA ASN A 117 3.77 -20.47 -1.82
C ASN A 117 4.27 -19.19 -2.54
N LYS A 118 3.92 -18.02 -1.99
CA LYS A 118 4.38 -16.73 -2.52
C LYS A 118 5.85 -16.51 -2.18
N HIS A 119 6.53 -15.68 -2.97
CA HIS A 119 7.92 -15.29 -2.68
C HIS A 119 8.00 -14.53 -1.36
N ARG A 120 8.83 -14.97 -0.42
CA ARG A 120 9.04 -14.30 0.87
C ARG A 120 10.08 -13.20 0.71
N TYR A 121 9.74 -11.99 1.15
CA TYR A 121 10.65 -10.84 1.13
C TYR A 121 11.39 -10.70 2.47
N ASN A 122 12.48 -9.95 2.49
CA ASN A 122 13.25 -9.67 3.70
C ASN A 122 12.49 -8.65 4.56
N LYS A 123 12.60 -8.76 5.89
CA LYS A 123 11.95 -7.82 6.83
C LYS A 123 12.76 -6.56 7.11
N ALA A 124 14.06 -6.61 6.80
CA ALA A 124 14.97 -5.49 7.02
C ALA A 124 14.95 -4.48 5.88
N ASP A 125 14.32 -4.84 4.77
CA ASP A 125 14.04 -3.98 3.62
C ASP A 125 12.71 -3.23 3.85
#